data_AF-D5ZVN4-F1
#
_entry.id   AF-D5ZVN4-F1
#
_cell.length_a   1.000
_cell.length_b   1.000
_cell.length_c   1.000
_cell.angle_alpha   90.00
_cell.angle_beta   90.00
_cell.angle_gamma   90.00
#
_symmetry.space_group_name_H-M   'P 1'
#
loop_
_entity.id
_entity.type
_entity.pdbx_description
1 polymer ?
#
loop_
_entity_poly.entity_id
_entity_poly.type
_entity_poly.pdbx_seq_one_letter_code
_entity_poly.pdbx_strand_id
1 'polypeptide(L)'
;MTIAHRRERRPTDMTERDAEATAPCTDAARARLVTAYEACELADLARTAVPIGEHELNPDGTPRAPGAVLADAARVLAAAQRFLEAAVVFERVGGADWQLVGDVLDVSPRTARVRFAMSEAAFREELLPSEGTGSGGAAGEASSLRAHMVREPLETALDLDDWVLRHEDGDSDLGTAPVSGGLVQRDPRRRTGKPS
;
A
#
# COMPACT_ATOMS: atom_id res chain seq x y z
N MET A 1 54.17 -28.15 26.25
CA MET A 1 53.94 -27.06 25.26
C MET A 1 52.96 -27.58 24.22
N THR A 2 51.84 -26.98 23.84
CA THR A 2 50.94 -25.93 24.34
C THR A 2 49.69 -26.13 23.49
N ILE A 3 48.52 -26.28 24.13
CA ILE A 3 47.21 -26.29 23.45
C ILE A 3 46.89 -24.84 23.05
N ALA A 4 46.47 -24.62 21.81
CA ALA A 4 45.75 -23.39 21.46
C ALA A 4 44.59 -23.73 20.51
N HIS A 5 43.39 -23.47 21.03
CA HIS A 5 42.08 -23.71 20.47
C HIS A 5 41.82 -22.95 19.17
N ARG A 6 41.43 -23.70 18.14
CA ARG A 6 40.71 -23.19 16.97
C ARG A 6 39.29 -22.85 17.42
N ARG A 7 38.97 -21.55 17.51
CA ARG A 7 37.59 -21.07 17.70
C ARG A 7 36.77 -21.45 16.47
N GLU A 8 35.91 -22.46 16.63
CA GLU A 8 34.83 -22.75 15.71
C GLU A 8 33.82 -21.60 15.76
N ARG A 9 33.61 -20.94 14.62
CA ARG A 9 32.48 -20.03 14.43
C ARG A 9 31.23 -20.91 14.35
N ARG A 10 30.32 -20.75 15.31
CA ARG A 10 29.03 -21.45 15.32
C ARG A 10 28.20 -21.04 14.10
N PRO A 11 27.56 -22.00 13.39
CA PRO A 11 26.70 -21.73 12.23
C PRO A 11 25.23 -21.42 12.60
N THR A 12 24.95 -20.95 13.82
CA THR A 12 23.56 -20.72 14.31
C THR A 12 23.03 -19.30 14.09
N ASP A 13 23.79 -18.38 13.49
CA ASP A 13 23.42 -16.95 13.40
C ASP A 13 22.79 -16.54 12.05
N MET A 14 22.71 -17.45 11.07
CA MET A 14 22.07 -17.16 9.77
C MET A 14 20.59 -17.55 9.74
N THR A 15 20.19 -18.64 10.41
CA THR A 15 18.81 -19.12 10.40
C THR A 15 17.86 -18.27 11.26
N GLU A 16 18.38 -17.56 12.27
CA GLU A 16 17.55 -16.63 13.07
C GLU A 16 17.24 -15.34 12.30
N ARG A 17 18.18 -14.83 11.50
CA ARG A 17 17.96 -13.66 10.62
C ARG A 17 17.00 -13.94 9.48
N ASP A 18 17.09 -15.13 8.88
CA ASP A 18 16.18 -15.57 7.83
C ASP A 18 14.77 -15.86 8.39
N ALA A 19 14.66 -16.35 9.63
CA ALA A 19 13.37 -16.54 10.30
C ALA A 19 12.74 -15.22 10.77
N GLU A 20 13.55 -14.26 11.23
CA GLU A 20 13.10 -12.92 11.60
C GLU A 20 12.54 -12.17 10.38
N ALA A 21 13.14 -12.35 9.19
CA ALA A 21 12.67 -11.80 7.91
C ALA A 21 11.34 -12.40 7.39
N THR A 22 10.81 -13.46 8.02
CA THR A 22 9.53 -14.10 7.62
C THR A 22 8.33 -13.70 8.48
N ALA A 23 8.53 -12.81 9.46
CA ALA A 23 7.43 -12.33 10.29
C ALA A 23 6.40 -11.56 9.44
N PRO A 24 5.09 -11.91 9.51
CA PRO A 24 4.07 -11.23 8.72
C PRO A 24 4.05 -9.73 9.02
N CYS A 25 3.93 -8.89 7.99
CA CYS A 25 3.74 -7.45 8.17
C CYS A 25 2.54 -7.15 9.08
N THR A 26 2.65 -6.10 9.90
CA THR A 26 1.52 -5.61 10.70
C THR A 26 0.38 -5.12 9.81
N ASP A 27 -0.85 -5.19 10.32
CA ASP A 27 -2.05 -4.77 9.59
C ASP A 27 -1.97 -3.29 9.15
N ALA A 28 -1.39 -2.43 10.01
CA ALA A 28 -1.14 -1.02 9.69
C ALA A 28 -0.08 -0.85 8.59
N ALA A 29 1.01 -1.64 8.61
CA ALA A 29 2.01 -1.61 7.54
C ALA A 29 1.41 -2.06 6.19
N ARG A 30 0.55 -3.08 6.20
CA ARG A 30 -0.19 -3.53 5.01
C ARG A 30 -1.15 -2.46 4.51
N ALA A 31 -1.90 -1.81 5.40
CA ALA A 31 -2.78 -0.71 5.02
C ALA A 31 -1.98 0.46 4.42
N ARG A 32 -0.84 0.81 5.01
CA ARG A 32 0.05 1.87 4.51
C ARG A 32 0.59 1.56 3.12
N LEU A 33 0.89 0.29 2.85
CA LEU A 33 1.34 -0.19 1.54
C LEU A 33 0.25 -0.04 0.48
N VAL A 34 -1.00 -0.41 0.80
CA VAL A 34 -2.15 -0.16 -0.09
C VAL A 34 -2.31 1.34 -0.35
N THR A 35 -2.15 2.20 0.67
CA THR A 35 -2.16 3.66 0.48
C THR A 35 -1.04 4.12 -0.46
N ALA A 36 0.17 3.56 -0.35
CA ALA A 36 1.29 3.90 -1.24
C ALA A 36 1.02 3.49 -2.70
N TYR A 37 0.46 2.29 -2.89
CA TYR A 37 0.08 1.80 -4.21
C TYR A 37 -0.97 2.71 -4.88
N GLU A 38 -2.05 3.07 -4.18
CA GLU A 38 -3.08 3.94 -4.75
C GLU A 38 -2.54 5.36 -5.03
N ALA A 39 -1.54 5.83 -4.27
CA ALA A 39 -0.85 7.09 -4.54
C ALA A 39 0.00 7.02 -5.81
N CYS A 40 0.71 5.91 -6.03
CA CYS A 40 1.46 5.61 -7.24
C CYS A 40 0.55 5.63 -8.47
N GLU A 41 -0.57 4.88 -8.43
CA GLU A 41 -1.57 4.85 -9.51
C GLU A 41 -2.15 6.25 -9.81
N LEU A 42 -2.47 7.02 -8.76
CA LEU A 42 -2.94 8.39 -8.92
C LEU A 42 -1.87 9.26 -9.60
N ALA A 43 -0.60 9.16 -9.18
CA ALA A 43 0.49 9.94 -9.74
C ALA A 43 0.73 9.60 -11.23
N ASP A 44 0.69 8.33 -11.60
CA ASP A 44 0.85 7.89 -13.00
C ASP A 44 -0.29 8.37 -13.89
N LEU A 45 -1.53 8.29 -13.40
CA LEU A 45 -2.70 8.82 -14.12
C LEU A 45 -2.64 10.34 -14.25
N ALA A 46 -2.31 11.05 -13.17
CA ALA A 46 -2.19 12.50 -13.18
C ALA A 46 -1.09 12.97 -14.14
N ARG A 47 0.09 12.31 -14.12
CA ARG A 47 1.20 12.60 -15.03
C ARG A 47 0.80 12.37 -16.48
N THR A 48 0.11 11.27 -16.78
CA THR A 48 -0.34 10.94 -18.13
C THR A 48 -1.33 11.98 -18.67
N ALA A 49 -2.09 12.65 -17.80
CA ALA A 49 -3.06 13.68 -18.18
C ALA A 49 -2.44 15.07 -18.43
N VAL A 50 -1.14 15.27 -18.16
CA VAL A 50 -0.44 16.57 -18.36
C VAL A 50 -0.10 16.85 -19.83
N PRO A 51 0.56 15.94 -20.59
CA PRO A 51 0.96 16.23 -21.96
C PRO A 51 -0.26 16.33 -22.87
N ILE A 52 -0.25 17.31 -23.78
CA ILE A 52 -1.19 17.36 -24.89
C ILE A 52 -0.66 16.40 -25.97
N GLY A 53 -1.40 15.33 -26.25
CA GLY A 53 -0.98 14.30 -27.20
C GLY A 53 -0.91 14.82 -28.64
N GLU A 54 0.01 14.29 -29.45
CA GLU A 54 0.17 14.67 -30.88
C GLU A 54 -1.12 14.49 -31.71
N HIS A 55 -2.03 13.64 -31.24
CA HIS A 55 -3.31 13.32 -31.89
C HIS A 55 -4.52 13.77 -31.08
N GLU A 56 -4.32 14.55 -30.01
CA GLU A 56 -5.41 15.02 -29.16
C GLU A 56 -6.19 16.15 -29.82
N LEU A 57 -5.49 17.06 -30.50
CA LEU A 57 -6.05 18.27 -31.10
C LEU A 57 -5.98 18.25 -32.63
N ASN A 58 -7.04 18.74 -33.28
CA ASN A 58 -7.06 19.10 -34.68
C ASN A 58 -6.17 20.34 -34.94
N PRO A 59 -5.78 20.64 -36.19
CA PRO A 59 -5.02 21.86 -36.51
C PRO A 59 -5.70 23.17 -36.10
N ASP A 60 -7.02 23.16 -35.92
CA ASP A 60 -7.82 24.31 -35.44
C ASP A 60 -7.93 24.39 -33.91
N GLY A 61 -7.26 23.48 -33.18
CA GLY A 61 -7.26 23.43 -31.72
C GLY A 61 -8.47 22.73 -31.09
N THR A 62 -9.41 22.20 -31.88
CA THR A 62 -10.54 21.43 -31.36
C THR A 62 -10.14 19.98 -31.02
N PRO A 63 -10.83 19.33 -30.05
CA PRO A 63 -10.51 17.95 -29.71
C PRO A 63 -10.82 17.00 -30.88
N ARG A 64 -9.88 16.11 -31.21
CA ARG A 64 -10.11 15.06 -32.22
C ARG A 64 -11.10 14.00 -31.76
N ALA A 65 -11.13 13.74 -30.46
CA ALA A 65 -12.02 12.79 -29.82
C ALA A 65 -12.80 13.50 -28.70
N PRO A 66 -13.99 14.06 -29.00
CA PRO A 66 -14.84 14.70 -28.00
C PRO A 66 -15.09 13.78 -26.80
N GLY A 67 -14.83 14.28 -25.60
CA GLY A 67 -15.02 13.54 -24.34
C GLY A 67 -13.82 12.73 -23.86
N ALA A 68 -12.74 12.58 -24.64
CA ALA A 68 -11.55 11.85 -24.21
C ALA A 68 -10.92 12.46 -22.95
N VAL A 69 -10.66 13.78 -22.95
CA VAL A 69 -10.13 14.51 -21.79
C VAL A 69 -11.03 14.38 -20.56
N LEU A 70 -12.36 14.38 -20.75
CA LEU A 70 -13.30 14.19 -19.65
C LEU A 70 -13.23 12.77 -19.08
N ALA A 71 -13.08 11.76 -19.93
CA ALA A 71 -12.90 10.38 -19.50
C ALA A 71 -11.58 10.20 -18.72
N ASP A 72 -10.51 10.88 -19.13
CA ASP A 72 -9.22 10.85 -18.46
C ASP A 72 -9.31 11.52 -17.08
N ALA A 73 -9.93 12.70 -17.01
CA ALA A 73 -10.21 13.38 -15.74
C ALA A 73 -11.06 12.54 -14.79
N ALA A 74 -12.05 11.80 -15.31
CA ALA A 74 -12.86 10.88 -14.51
C ALA A 74 -12.03 9.72 -13.94
N ARG A 75 -11.05 9.20 -14.69
CA ARG A 75 -10.12 8.17 -14.20
C ARG A 75 -9.22 8.70 -13.08
N VAL A 76 -8.69 9.92 -13.22
CA VAL A 76 -7.91 10.60 -12.17
C VAL A 76 -8.75 10.80 -10.91
N LEU A 77 -10.00 11.27 -11.04
CA LEU A 77 -10.90 11.45 -9.91
C LEU A 77 -11.19 10.12 -9.19
N ALA A 78 -11.43 9.04 -9.95
CA ALA A 78 -11.65 7.73 -9.37
C ALA A 78 -10.41 7.22 -8.62
N ALA A 79 -9.19 7.45 -9.13
CA ALA A 79 -7.95 7.11 -8.44
C ALA A 79 -7.76 7.94 -7.16
N ALA A 80 -8.05 9.24 -7.20
CA ALA A 80 -7.98 10.10 -6.02
C ALA A 80 -8.94 9.66 -4.92
N GLN A 81 -10.14 9.19 -5.28
CA GLN A 81 -11.10 8.62 -4.34
C GLN A 81 -10.58 7.34 -3.69
N ARG A 82 -10.00 6.42 -4.48
CA ARG A 82 -9.40 5.19 -3.93
C ARG A 82 -8.22 5.48 -3.00
N PHE A 83 -7.36 6.42 -3.38
CA PHE A 83 -6.26 6.88 -2.53
C PHE A 83 -6.78 7.43 -1.19
N LEU A 84 -7.80 8.29 -1.22
CA LEU A 84 -8.41 8.84 -0.02
C LEU A 84 -9.01 7.72 0.86
N GLU A 85 -9.74 6.78 0.28
CA GLU A 85 -10.29 5.63 1.00
C GLU A 85 -9.18 4.80 1.65
N ALA A 86 -8.10 4.48 0.92
CA ALA A 86 -6.97 3.74 1.45
C ALA A 86 -6.26 4.48 2.60
N ALA A 87 -6.11 5.81 2.50
CA ALA A 87 -5.54 6.64 3.56
C ALA A 87 -6.42 6.62 4.82
N VAL A 88 -7.75 6.76 4.66
CA VAL A 88 -8.67 6.64 5.80
C VAL A 88 -8.58 5.26 6.45
N VAL A 89 -8.54 4.18 5.66
CA VAL A 89 -8.38 2.82 6.19
C VAL A 89 -7.08 2.68 6.97
N PHE A 90 -5.96 3.19 6.47
CA PHE A 90 -4.68 3.19 7.18
C PHE A 90 -4.78 3.88 8.55
N GLU A 91 -5.31 5.09 8.60
CA GLU A 91 -5.50 5.84 9.86
C GLU A 91 -6.42 5.07 10.83
N ARG A 92 -7.52 4.52 10.32
CA ARG A 92 -8.49 3.75 11.12
C ARG A 92 -7.90 2.47 11.69
N VAL A 93 -7.07 1.76 10.92
CA VAL A 93 -6.33 0.57 11.39
C VAL A 93 -5.22 0.97 12.36
N GLY A 94 -4.61 2.14 12.17
CA GLY A 94 -3.65 2.76 13.09
C GLY A 94 -4.24 3.25 14.42
N GLY A 95 -5.56 3.28 14.54
CA GLY A 95 -6.27 3.61 15.78
C GLY A 95 -6.91 5.00 15.83
N ALA A 96 -6.88 5.75 14.74
CA ALA A 96 -7.66 6.99 14.63
C ALA A 96 -9.14 6.72 14.91
N ASP A 97 -9.85 7.67 15.52
CA ASP A 97 -11.31 7.62 15.67
C ASP A 97 -12.02 8.30 14.49
N TRP A 98 -13.35 8.23 14.44
CA TRP A 98 -14.13 8.89 13.38
C TRP A 98 -14.20 10.41 13.55
N GLN A 99 -13.86 10.93 14.74
CA GLN A 99 -13.82 12.37 14.98
C GLN A 99 -12.63 12.97 14.23
N LEU A 100 -11.44 12.39 14.41
CA LEU A 100 -10.23 12.82 13.70
C LEU A 100 -10.42 12.78 12.18
N VAL A 101 -10.99 11.70 11.65
CA VAL A 101 -11.26 11.57 10.21
C VAL A 101 -12.25 12.62 9.72
N GLY A 102 -13.31 12.89 10.50
CA GLY A 102 -14.27 13.94 10.18
C GLY A 102 -13.64 15.33 10.14
N ASP A 103 -12.84 15.65 11.16
CA ASP A 103 -12.18 16.95 11.30
C ASP A 103 -11.21 17.22 10.14
N VAL A 104 -10.41 16.22 9.73
CA VAL A 104 -9.48 16.35 8.58
C VAL A 104 -10.21 16.56 7.25
N LEU A 105 -11.37 15.92 7.08
CA LEU A 105 -12.16 15.98 5.84
C LEU A 105 -13.21 17.09 5.82
N ASP A 106 -13.27 17.90 6.87
CA ASP A 106 -14.29 18.94 7.08
C ASP A 106 -15.73 18.41 6.93
N VAL A 107 -16.00 17.24 7.55
CA VAL A 107 -17.32 16.62 7.59
C VAL A 107 -17.65 16.11 8.99
N SER A 108 -18.93 15.90 9.27
CA SER A 108 -19.31 15.29 10.54
C SER A 108 -18.71 13.88 10.69
N PRO A 109 -18.38 13.43 11.92
CA PRO A 109 -17.90 12.07 12.17
C PRO A 109 -18.86 10.99 11.66
N ARG A 110 -20.17 11.28 11.72
CA ARG A 110 -21.22 10.41 11.18
C ARG A 110 -21.13 10.28 9.67
N THR A 111 -20.90 11.39 8.97
CA THR A 111 -20.71 11.41 7.51
C THR A 111 -19.47 10.61 7.11
N ALA A 112 -18.34 10.83 7.80
CA ALA A 112 -17.12 10.06 7.58
C ALA A 112 -17.35 8.57 7.77
N ARG A 113 -17.99 8.17 8.87
CA ARG A 113 -18.30 6.76 9.15
C ARG A 113 -19.20 6.15 8.08
N VAL A 114 -20.28 6.82 7.68
CA VAL A 114 -21.19 6.32 6.63
C VAL A 114 -20.44 6.10 5.32
N ARG A 115 -19.51 7.00 4.99
CA ARG A 115 -18.76 6.94 3.73
C ARG A 115 -17.70 5.84 3.71
N PHE A 116 -16.98 5.63 4.81
CA PHE A 116 -15.75 4.83 4.79
C PHE A 116 -15.79 3.53 5.62
N ALA A 117 -16.82 3.32 6.46
CA ALA A 117 -16.88 2.12 7.31
C ALA A 117 -16.90 0.81 6.49
N MET A 118 -17.50 0.82 5.30
CA MET A 118 -17.52 -0.35 4.42
C MET A 118 -16.11 -0.69 3.89
N SER A 119 -15.34 0.31 3.47
CA SER A 119 -13.95 0.12 3.00
C SER A 119 -13.05 -0.36 4.15
N GLU A 120 -13.22 0.17 5.36
CA GLU A 120 -12.51 -0.30 6.56
C GLU A 120 -12.86 -1.76 6.90
N ALA A 121 -14.13 -2.14 6.79
CA ALA A 121 -14.57 -3.51 7.04
C ALA A 121 -14.02 -4.49 6.00
N ALA A 122 -14.13 -4.16 4.71
CA ALA A 122 -13.63 -4.98 3.61
C ALA A 122 -12.12 -5.24 3.73
N PHE A 123 -11.33 -4.21 4.05
CA PHE A 123 -9.90 -4.39 4.28
C PHE A 123 -9.60 -5.33 5.45
N ARG A 124 -10.34 -5.25 6.56
CA ARG A 124 -10.16 -6.17 7.69
C ARG A 124 -10.57 -7.60 7.36
N GLU A 125 -11.59 -7.78 6.54
CA GLU A 125 -11.99 -9.11 6.07
C GLU A 125 -10.90 -9.74 5.18
N GLU A 126 -10.26 -8.96 4.30
CA GLU A 126 -9.14 -9.42 3.46
C GLU A 126 -7.91 -9.86 4.28
N LEU A 127 -7.72 -9.32 5.49
CA LEU A 127 -6.66 -9.73 6.41
C LEU A 127 -6.92 -11.08 7.09
N LEU A 128 -8.16 -11.58 7.08
CA LEU A 128 -8.48 -12.85 7.70
C LEU A 128 -7.93 -14.01 6.82
N PRO A 129 -7.31 -15.03 7.42
CA PRO A 129 -6.90 -16.22 6.68
C PRO A 129 -8.12 -16.82 5.98
N SER A 130 -8.06 -16.93 4.65
CA SER A 130 -9.08 -17.62 3.87
C SER A 130 -8.97 -19.12 4.17
N GLU A 131 -9.75 -19.60 5.13
CA GLU A 131 -9.97 -21.03 5.34
C GLU A 131 -10.63 -21.55 4.05
N GLY A 132 -9.86 -22.33 3.29
CA GLY A 132 -10.14 -22.60 1.88
C GLY A 132 -11.57 -23.06 1.61
N THR A 133 -12.25 -22.35 0.70
CA THR A 133 -13.22 -22.91 -0.25
C THR A 133 -13.40 -21.87 -1.35
N GLY A 134 -13.03 -22.24 -2.58
CA GLY A 134 -13.13 -21.37 -3.74
C GLY A 134 -14.56 -20.89 -3.98
N SER A 135 -14.69 -19.60 -4.31
CA SER A 135 -15.89 -19.10 -4.97
C SER A 135 -15.47 -17.90 -5.81
N GLY A 136 -15.45 -18.11 -7.13
CA GLY A 136 -15.25 -17.07 -8.12
C GLY A 136 -16.44 -16.11 -8.08
N GLY A 137 -16.28 -15.02 -7.34
CA GLY A 137 -17.10 -13.82 -7.49
C GLY A 137 -16.30 -12.80 -8.26
N ALA A 138 -16.91 -12.16 -9.25
CA ALA A 138 -16.36 -11.07 -10.05
C ALA A 138 -16.12 -9.79 -9.21
N ALA A 139 -15.34 -9.89 -8.14
CA ALA A 139 -14.73 -8.75 -7.49
C ALA A 139 -13.65 -8.24 -8.46
N GLY A 140 -13.82 -7.01 -8.95
CA GLY A 140 -13.01 -6.44 -10.03
C GLY A 140 -11.51 -6.49 -9.74
N GLU A 141 -10.69 -6.31 -10.79
CA GLU A 141 -9.22 -6.40 -10.74
C GLU A 141 -8.59 -5.66 -9.53
N ALA A 142 -9.14 -4.52 -9.11
CA ALA A 142 -8.70 -3.78 -7.93
C ALA A 142 -8.87 -4.52 -6.58
N SER A 143 -9.89 -5.38 -6.45
CA SER A 143 -10.05 -6.26 -5.27
C SER A 143 -9.10 -7.44 -5.31
N SER A 144 -8.82 -7.99 -6.50
CA SER A 144 -7.78 -9.01 -6.70
C SER A 144 -6.38 -8.48 -6.38
N LEU A 145 -6.08 -7.23 -6.77
CA LEU A 145 -4.78 -6.61 -6.54
C LEU A 145 -4.57 -6.28 -5.06
N ARG A 146 -5.59 -5.74 -4.37
CA ARG A 146 -5.55 -5.53 -2.91
C ARG A 146 -5.39 -6.84 -2.13
N ALA A 147 -6.11 -7.88 -2.52
CA ALA A 147 -5.92 -9.21 -1.96
C ALA A 147 -4.52 -9.78 -2.21
N HIS A 148 -3.87 -9.44 -3.33
CA HIS A 148 -2.47 -9.82 -3.59
C HIS A 148 -1.49 -9.02 -2.74
N MET A 149 -1.64 -7.69 -2.60
CA MET A 149 -0.81 -6.87 -1.70
C MET A 149 -0.91 -7.31 -0.23
N VAL A 150 -2.09 -7.80 0.19
CA VAL A 150 -2.30 -8.39 1.51
C VAL A 150 -1.66 -9.78 1.65
N ARG A 151 -1.48 -10.55 0.56
CA ARG A 151 -0.79 -11.84 0.64
C ARG A 151 0.73 -11.71 0.50
N GLU A 152 1.19 -10.80 -0.36
CA GLU A 152 2.58 -10.68 -0.81
C GLU A 152 3.08 -9.22 -0.66
N PRO A 153 3.10 -8.67 0.57
CA PRO A 153 3.35 -7.25 0.82
C PRO A 153 4.78 -6.82 0.47
N LEU A 154 5.74 -7.75 0.46
CA LEU A 154 7.13 -7.41 0.17
C LEU A 154 7.36 -7.17 -1.32
N GLU A 155 6.73 -7.96 -2.20
CA GLU A 155 6.83 -7.80 -3.65
C GLU A 155 6.31 -6.43 -4.08
N THR A 156 5.10 -6.08 -3.64
CA THR A 156 4.52 -4.75 -3.89
C THR A 156 5.39 -3.62 -3.35
N ALA A 157 6.04 -3.80 -2.20
CA ALA A 157 6.91 -2.77 -1.65
C ALA A 157 8.18 -2.57 -2.48
N LEU A 158 8.72 -3.63 -3.07
CA LEU A 158 9.87 -3.55 -3.99
C LEU A 158 9.47 -2.88 -5.31
N ASP A 159 8.30 -3.20 -5.87
CA ASP A 159 7.79 -2.51 -7.06
C ASP A 159 7.62 -1.00 -6.81
N LEU A 160 7.18 -0.63 -5.61
CA LEU A 160 7.06 0.77 -5.20
C LEU A 160 8.41 1.43 -4.92
N ASP A 161 9.40 0.72 -4.39
CA ASP A 161 10.78 1.23 -4.30
C ASP A 161 11.29 1.60 -5.70
N ASP A 162 11.14 0.70 -6.67
CA ASP A 162 11.54 0.90 -8.07
C ASP A 162 10.76 2.05 -8.72
N TRP A 163 9.46 2.18 -8.43
CA TRP A 163 8.68 3.31 -8.92
C TRP A 163 9.21 4.63 -8.38
N VAL A 164 9.41 4.75 -7.06
CA VAL A 164 9.90 5.98 -6.42
C VAL A 164 11.26 6.38 -6.98
N LEU A 165 12.20 5.44 -7.08
CA LEU A 165 13.56 5.71 -7.59
C LEU A 165 13.55 6.14 -9.07
N ARG A 166 12.66 5.58 -9.91
CA ARG A 166 12.50 6.02 -11.31
C ARG A 166 11.89 7.42 -11.45
N HIS A 167 11.18 7.88 -10.42
CA HIS A 167 10.37 9.10 -10.43
C HIS A 167 10.95 10.19 -9.54
N GLU A 168 12.17 9.98 -9.04
CA GLU A 168 12.90 10.95 -8.24
C GLU A 168 13.42 12.10 -9.11
N ASP A 169 12.96 13.32 -8.81
CA ASP A 169 13.47 14.53 -9.45
C ASP A 169 14.59 15.15 -8.59
N GLY A 170 15.85 14.93 -8.96
CA GLY A 170 17.00 15.61 -8.34
C GLY A 170 17.75 14.79 -7.29
N ASP A 171 18.11 15.44 -6.18
CA ASP A 171 19.01 14.92 -5.13
C ASP A 171 18.20 14.67 -3.84
N SER A 172 17.48 13.54 -3.78
CA SER A 172 16.72 13.13 -2.60
C SER A 172 17.46 11.99 -1.88
N ASP A 173 17.74 12.17 -0.59
CA ASP A 173 18.35 11.15 0.27
C ASP A 173 17.33 10.03 0.67
N LEU A 174 16.54 9.53 -0.28
CA LEU A 174 15.50 8.51 -0.04
C LEU A 174 16.10 7.12 0.26
N GLY A 175 17.40 6.93 0.00
CA GLY A 175 18.08 5.65 0.14
C GLY A 175 17.64 4.63 -0.91
N THR A 176 18.09 3.37 -0.78
CA THR A 176 17.83 2.33 -1.80
C THR A 176 16.52 1.56 -1.59
N ALA A 177 15.79 1.82 -0.51
CA ALA A 177 14.58 1.07 -0.12
C ALA A 177 13.54 2.01 0.56
N PRO A 178 13.06 3.05 -0.14
CA PRO A 178 12.23 4.12 0.45
C PRO A 178 10.86 3.66 0.99
N VAL A 179 10.34 2.53 0.52
CA VAL A 179 9.07 1.92 0.91
C VAL A 179 9.30 0.64 1.68
N SER A 180 10.05 -0.32 1.11
CA SER A 180 10.24 -1.63 1.77
C SER A 180 11.01 -1.53 3.09
N GLY A 181 11.96 -0.59 3.22
CA GLY A 181 12.72 -0.35 4.45
C GLY A 181 11.87 0.17 5.62
N GLY A 182 10.68 0.72 5.34
CA GLY A 182 9.74 1.22 6.35
C GLY A 182 8.73 0.20 6.86
N LEU A 183 8.70 -1.02 6.30
CA LEU A 183 7.70 -2.02 6.67
C LEU A 183 7.95 -2.59 8.07
N VAL A 184 6.99 -2.38 8.97
CA VAL A 184 7.04 -2.93 10.33
C VAL A 184 6.49 -4.36 10.34
N GLN A 185 7.35 -5.30 10.72
CA GLN A 185 7.00 -6.71 10.89
C GLN A 185 6.39 -6.99 12.27
N ARG A 186 5.51 -8.00 12.35
CA ARG A 186 4.85 -8.41 13.58
C ARG A 186 5.79 -9.27 14.41
N ASP A 187 6.30 -8.75 15.53
CA ASP A 187 7.18 -9.50 16.42
C ASP A 187 6.51 -10.80 16.91
N PRO A 188 7.03 -11.99 16.54
CA PRO A 188 6.46 -13.27 16.94
C PRO A 188 6.55 -13.53 18.46
N ARG A 189 7.38 -12.81 19.20
CA ARG A 189 7.65 -13.05 20.64
C ARG A 189 6.61 -12.43 21.58
N ARG A 190 5.70 -11.57 21.10
CA ARG A 190 4.67 -10.92 21.95
C ARG A 190 3.45 -11.78 22.30
N ARG A 191 3.36 -13.03 21.83
CA ARG A 191 2.21 -13.93 22.13
C ARG A 191 2.38 -14.83 23.36
N THR A 192 3.53 -14.84 24.02
CA THR A 192 3.76 -15.65 25.23
C THR A 192 3.85 -14.80 26.49
N GLY A 193 2.77 -14.08 26.81
CA GLY A 193 2.58 -13.43 28.10
C GLY A 193 1.35 -13.98 28.79
N LYS A 194 1.46 -15.16 29.41
CA LYS A 194 0.40 -15.74 30.25
C LYS A 194 0.51 -15.07 31.64
N PRO A 195 -0.52 -14.35 32.14
CA PRO A 195 -0.47 -13.81 33.49
C PRO A 195 -0.54 -14.98 34.49
N SER A 196 0.37 -14.96 35.46
CA SER A 196 0.32 -15.80 36.67
C SER A 196 -0.65 -15.22 37.68
#